data_AF-A0A524QW28-F1
#
_entry.id   AF-A0A524QW28-F1
#
_cell.length_a   1.000
_cell.length_b   1.000
_cell.length_c   1.000
_cell.angle_alpha   90.00
_cell.angle_beta   90.00
_cell.angle_gamma   90.00
#
_symmetry.space_group_name_H-M   'P 1'
#
loop_
_entity.id
_entity.type
_entity.pdbx_description
1 polymer ?
#
loop_
_entity_poly.entity_id
_entity_poly.type
_entity_poly.pdbx_seq_one_letter_code
_entity_poly.pdbx_strand_id
1 'polypeptide(L)'
;MKQYRSQVVLVGLMFLFCFSTSRSWGAQEIVRPEEIKSKRQVIYDDATYAKLNRLWRAYYEEYPSEYAYANWMYAARYAGDQGYSELLAKGLSKYHANPVLLYLKALEQHGSHDDADGRKYLEKAVAIDQNYVDPWFALVTHYMDSGDEERLDLALRRLLESGIITDEVMDYNYNVLTSLDDNAILITNGDNDTYPAWILTRILKIRPDVAIVNRSLLNTDWYPMYVIDHGVPRFVAKSQLDELRSSILNEIKRVGKSISAGGPFGDTLILRLIESAELSGRPVYFARTVFVTDMLKSVVERGRSLGLVTLVSQSNTPFDIQMRQAYGRWIDSFRTGGLKSWRLLNASQTDAGRMIVSNYADGIVRNLEALKKYAPDLRLRLFRWYTEYVEGLLSDENRSRAAMVWCCDASDVKEIGSWSEQQGLKCEERVKQ
;
A
#
# COMPACT_ATOMS: atom_id res chain seq x y z
N MET A 1 71.00 -40.65 39.62
CA MET A 1 71.42 -40.18 38.28
C MET A 1 70.26 -40.30 37.31
N LYS A 2 69.59 -39.18 37.01
CA LYS A 2 68.72 -39.02 35.83
C LYS A 2 68.65 -37.53 35.55
N GLN A 3 69.26 -37.15 34.43
CA GLN A 3 69.41 -35.80 33.92
C GLN A 3 68.45 -35.68 32.74
N TYR A 4 67.62 -34.64 32.75
CA TYR A 4 66.74 -34.28 31.64
C TYR A 4 67.56 -33.95 30.38
N ARG A 5 67.19 -34.55 29.24
CA ARG A 5 67.58 -34.09 27.90
C ARG A 5 66.36 -34.08 27.00
N SER A 6 66.09 -32.90 26.43
CA SER A 6 65.10 -32.62 25.40
C SER A 6 65.34 -33.47 24.15
N GLN A 7 64.28 -34.05 23.60
CA GLN A 7 64.26 -34.53 22.23
C GLN A 7 63.23 -33.73 21.43
N VAL A 8 63.75 -32.96 20.48
CA VAL A 8 63.02 -32.35 19.38
C VAL A 8 62.70 -33.48 18.40
N VAL A 9 61.42 -33.78 18.17
CA VAL A 9 60.99 -34.69 17.10
C VAL A 9 60.63 -33.83 15.89
N LEU A 10 61.48 -33.93 14.86
CA LEU A 10 61.29 -33.37 13.53
C LEU A 10 60.29 -34.25 12.79
N VAL A 11 59.08 -33.75 12.49
CA VAL A 11 58.14 -34.42 11.57
C VAL A 11 58.25 -33.74 10.21
N GLY A 12 58.77 -34.48 9.23
CA GLY A 12 58.94 -34.02 7.86
C GLY A 12 57.61 -33.81 7.15
N LEU A 13 57.44 -32.62 6.57
CA LEU A 13 56.37 -32.29 5.64
C LEU A 13 56.67 -32.90 4.27
N MET A 14 55.91 -33.94 3.90
CA MET A 14 55.83 -34.44 2.53
C MET A 14 55.06 -33.42 1.67
N PHE A 15 55.76 -32.72 0.79
CA PHE A 15 55.13 -31.90 -0.25
C PHE A 15 54.60 -32.80 -1.37
N LEU A 16 53.29 -33.08 -1.35
CA LEU A 16 52.56 -33.61 -2.50
C LEU A 16 52.37 -32.48 -3.51
N PHE A 17 53.20 -32.46 -4.56
CA PHE A 17 52.93 -31.66 -5.76
C PHE A 17 51.77 -32.29 -6.54
N CYS A 18 50.54 -31.89 -6.21
CA CYS A 18 49.42 -32.04 -7.13
C CYS A 18 49.53 -30.95 -8.20
N PHE A 19 49.98 -31.34 -9.39
CA PHE A 19 49.68 -30.58 -10.61
C PHE A 19 48.17 -30.60 -10.83
N SER A 20 47.46 -29.63 -10.25
CA SER A 20 46.13 -29.30 -10.73
C SER A 20 46.31 -28.50 -12.01
N THR A 21 45.90 -29.09 -13.12
CA THR A 21 45.68 -28.36 -14.36
C THR A 21 44.63 -27.28 -14.03
N SER A 22 45.04 -26.02 -14.03
CA SER A 22 44.14 -24.88 -13.93
C SER A 22 43.29 -24.81 -15.19
N ARG A 23 42.24 -25.63 -15.23
CA ARG A 23 41.13 -25.40 -16.13
C ARG A 23 40.43 -24.17 -15.57
N SER A 24 40.71 -23.01 -16.13
CA SER A 24 39.97 -21.78 -15.87
C SER A 24 38.53 -22.00 -16.30
N TRP A 25 37.72 -22.58 -15.42
CA TRP A 25 36.28 -22.52 -15.55
C TRP A 25 35.89 -21.10 -15.17
N GLY A 26 35.62 -20.28 -16.18
CA GLY A 26 34.88 -19.04 -16.01
C GLY A 26 33.43 -19.35 -15.64
N ALA A 27 33.20 -20.06 -14.55
CA ALA A 27 31.88 -20.15 -13.94
C ALA A 27 31.63 -18.78 -13.30
N GLN A 28 30.83 -17.96 -13.98
CA GLN A 28 30.34 -16.72 -13.42
C GLN A 28 29.60 -17.08 -12.13
N GLU A 29 30.08 -16.62 -10.98
CA GLU A 29 29.49 -16.93 -9.67
C GLU A 29 28.03 -16.43 -9.68
N ILE A 30 27.07 -17.36 -9.71
CA ILE A 30 25.64 -17.02 -9.71
C ILE A 30 25.27 -16.62 -8.27
N VAL A 31 25.20 -15.31 -8.04
CA VAL A 31 24.81 -14.72 -6.76
C VAL A 31 23.30 -14.90 -6.53
N ARG A 32 22.92 -15.28 -5.30
CA ARG A 32 21.51 -15.40 -4.90
C ARG A 32 20.80 -14.05 -5.09
N PRO A 33 19.70 -13.99 -5.86
CA PRO A 33 18.96 -12.74 -6.05
C PRO A 33 18.26 -12.29 -4.75
N GLU A 34 17.83 -11.03 -4.73
CA GLU A 34 17.02 -10.49 -3.64
C GLU A 34 15.68 -11.22 -3.55
N GLU A 35 15.27 -11.56 -2.32
CA GLU A 35 13.99 -12.22 -2.04
C GLU A 35 12.81 -11.33 -2.44
N ILE A 36 11.80 -11.94 -3.07
CA ILE A 36 10.64 -11.21 -3.54
C ILE A 36 9.70 -10.94 -2.38
N LYS A 37 9.58 -9.66 -2.01
CA LYS A 37 8.60 -9.19 -1.03
C LYS A 37 7.31 -8.77 -1.72
N SER A 38 6.21 -8.85 -0.97
CA SER A 38 4.93 -8.33 -1.41
C SER A 38 4.98 -6.83 -1.74
N LYS A 39 4.18 -6.39 -2.72
CA LYS A 39 4.04 -4.96 -3.09
C LYS A 39 3.49 -4.09 -1.95
N ARG A 40 2.97 -4.72 -0.89
CA ARG A 40 2.59 -4.06 0.37
C ARG A 40 3.80 -3.53 1.15
N GLN A 41 4.97 -4.14 0.95
CA GLN A 41 6.21 -3.80 1.64
C GLN A 41 7.17 -3.05 0.71
N VAL A 42 7.39 -3.56 -0.50
CA VAL A 42 8.35 -2.99 -1.45
C VAL A 42 7.78 -2.96 -2.85
N ILE A 43 7.84 -1.80 -3.49
CA ILE A 43 7.34 -1.55 -4.84
C ILE A 43 8.53 -1.22 -5.74
N TYR A 44 8.82 -2.12 -6.68
CA TYR A 44 9.81 -1.89 -7.73
C TYR A 44 9.14 -1.48 -9.04
N ASP A 45 9.92 -0.93 -9.97
CA ASP A 45 9.47 -0.75 -11.36
C ASP A 45 9.38 -2.09 -12.12
N ASP A 46 8.66 -2.07 -13.24
CA ASP A 46 8.42 -3.26 -14.07
C ASP A 46 9.73 -3.86 -14.61
N ALA A 47 10.72 -3.03 -14.92
CA ALA A 47 12.02 -3.47 -15.43
C ALA A 47 12.80 -4.26 -14.37
N THR A 48 12.69 -3.86 -13.10
CA THR A 48 13.29 -4.50 -11.95
C THR A 48 12.61 -5.83 -11.66
N TYR A 49 11.27 -5.91 -11.69
CA TYR A 49 10.59 -7.20 -11.58
C TYR A 49 10.94 -8.15 -12.73
N ALA A 50 11.03 -7.66 -13.97
CA ALA A 50 11.47 -8.46 -15.11
C ALA A 50 12.92 -8.95 -14.94
N LYS A 51 13.81 -8.13 -14.38
CA LYS A 51 15.18 -8.52 -14.04
C LYS A 51 15.20 -9.59 -12.95
N LEU A 52 14.46 -9.41 -11.87
CA LEU A 52 14.38 -10.36 -10.76
C LEU A 52 13.80 -11.71 -11.22
N ASN A 53 12.79 -11.72 -12.10
CA ASN A 53 12.27 -12.94 -12.72
C ASN A 53 13.38 -13.71 -13.45
N ARG A 54 14.16 -13.03 -14.31
CA ARG A 54 15.30 -13.66 -15.01
C ARG A 54 16.36 -14.18 -14.06
N LEU A 55 16.71 -13.41 -13.02
CA LEU A 55 17.74 -13.79 -12.06
C LEU A 55 17.30 -15.00 -11.21
N TRP A 56 16.07 -15.02 -10.72
CA TRP A 56 15.54 -16.15 -9.96
C TRP A 56 15.39 -17.42 -10.80
N ARG A 57 15.02 -17.27 -12.08
CA ARG A 57 15.04 -18.38 -13.03
C ARG A 57 16.43 -18.98 -13.18
N ALA A 58 17.44 -18.15 -13.49
CA ALA A 58 18.82 -18.61 -13.65
C ALA A 58 19.36 -19.25 -12.35
N TYR A 59 19.04 -18.66 -11.20
CA TYR A 59 19.40 -19.22 -9.90
C TYR A 59 18.76 -20.59 -9.65
N TYR A 60 17.48 -20.78 -10.00
CA TYR A 60 16.81 -22.07 -9.90
C TYR A 60 17.36 -23.12 -10.88
N GLU A 61 17.74 -22.71 -12.09
CA GLU A 61 18.34 -23.61 -13.10
C GLU A 61 19.69 -24.17 -12.62
N GLU A 62 20.51 -23.36 -11.96
CA GLU A 62 21.79 -23.79 -11.37
C GLU A 62 21.61 -24.53 -10.03
N TYR A 63 20.73 -24.03 -9.17
CA TYR A 63 20.49 -24.55 -7.82
C TYR A 63 19.01 -24.93 -7.60
N PRO A 64 18.52 -26.03 -8.19
CA PRO A 64 17.11 -26.41 -8.10
C PRO A 64 16.68 -26.68 -6.65
N SER A 65 15.83 -25.81 -6.12
CA SER A 65 15.24 -25.95 -4.81
C SER A 65 13.80 -25.44 -4.80
N GLU A 66 13.00 -25.90 -3.85
CA GLU A 66 11.65 -25.41 -3.62
C GLU A 66 11.63 -23.90 -3.32
N TYR A 67 12.57 -23.42 -2.51
CA TYR A 67 12.73 -22.00 -2.16
C TYR A 67 13.04 -21.12 -3.38
N ALA A 68 13.98 -21.53 -4.23
CA ALA A 68 14.32 -20.79 -5.45
C ALA A 68 13.16 -20.78 -6.44
N TYR A 69 12.44 -21.90 -6.56
CA TYR A 69 11.28 -22.00 -7.43
C TYR A 69 10.13 -21.10 -6.96
N ALA A 70 9.84 -21.08 -5.65
CA ALA A 70 8.83 -20.20 -5.06
C ALA A 70 9.12 -18.73 -5.32
N ASN A 71 10.36 -18.29 -5.08
CA ASN A 71 10.79 -16.92 -5.38
C ASN A 71 10.72 -16.59 -6.88
N TRP A 72 11.09 -17.54 -7.74
CA TRP A 72 10.94 -17.37 -9.18
C TRP A 72 9.48 -17.19 -9.59
N MET A 73 8.55 -18.03 -9.11
CA MET A 73 7.13 -17.89 -9.42
C MET A 73 6.57 -16.56 -8.91
N TYR A 74 6.98 -16.13 -7.72
CA TYR A 74 6.61 -14.82 -7.19
C TYR A 74 7.10 -13.69 -8.13
N ALA A 75 8.37 -13.71 -8.50
CA ALA A 75 8.94 -12.74 -9.44
C ALA A 75 8.24 -12.76 -10.80
N ALA A 76 7.94 -13.95 -11.33
CA ALA A 76 7.26 -14.15 -12.60
C ALA A 76 5.85 -13.54 -12.60
N ARG A 77 5.10 -13.70 -11.50
CA ARG A 77 3.80 -13.04 -11.32
C ARG A 77 3.93 -11.52 -11.42
N TYR A 78 4.87 -10.93 -10.69
CA TYR A 78 5.05 -9.48 -10.69
C TYR A 78 5.65 -8.92 -11.99
N ALA A 79 6.41 -9.74 -12.72
CA ALA A 79 6.92 -9.39 -14.04
C ALA A 79 5.87 -9.53 -15.15
N GLY A 80 4.66 -10.06 -14.86
CA GLY A 80 3.63 -10.29 -15.88
C GLY A 80 4.04 -11.37 -16.91
N ASP A 81 4.78 -12.38 -16.47
CA ASP A 81 5.27 -13.46 -17.33
C ASP A 81 4.10 -14.25 -17.95
N GLN A 82 4.07 -14.34 -19.28
CA GLN A 82 2.98 -15.01 -20.01
C GLN A 82 2.93 -16.53 -19.74
N GLY A 83 4.05 -17.14 -19.35
CA GLY A 83 4.11 -18.56 -18.98
C GLY A 83 3.82 -18.84 -17.51
N TYR A 84 3.54 -17.81 -16.70
CA TYR A 84 3.43 -17.92 -15.24
C TYR A 84 2.45 -19.02 -14.79
N SER A 85 1.25 -19.08 -15.36
CA SER A 85 0.22 -20.03 -14.90
C SER A 85 0.59 -21.49 -15.14
N GLU A 86 1.18 -21.80 -16.30
CA GLU A 86 1.67 -23.14 -16.60
C GLU A 86 2.85 -23.52 -15.72
N LEU A 87 3.78 -22.57 -15.50
CA LEU A 87 4.91 -22.76 -14.61
C LEU A 87 4.44 -23.02 -13.18
N LEU A 88 3.52 -22.20 -12.65
CA LEU A 88 2.99 -22.38 -11.31
C LEU A 88 2.32 -23.75 -11.13
N ALA A 89 1.49 -24.18 -12.09
CA ALA A 89 0.87 -25.50 -12.06
C ALA A 89 1.90 -26.63 -12.02
N LYS A 90 2.97 -26.52 -12.83
CA LYS A 90 4.10 -27.46 -12.79
C LYS A 90 4.81 -27.44 -11.44
N GLY A 91 5.02 -26.25 -10.87
CA GLY A 91 5.55 -26.05 -9.53
C GLY A 91 4.77 -26.79 -8.46
N LEU A 92 3.45 -26.59 -8.42
CA LEU A 92 2.55 -27.22 -7.45
C LEU A 92 2.50 -28.74 -7.58
N SER A 93 2.65 -29.27 -8.79
CA SER A 93 2.74 -30.72 -8.99
C SER A 93 4.00 -31.33 -8.34
N LYS A 94 5.08 -30.55 -8.26
CA LYS A 94 6.37 -30.98 -7.68
C LYS A 94 6.47 -30.64 -6.18
N TYR A 95 6.05 -29.45 -5.78
CA TYR A 95 6.15 -28.88 -4.44
C TYR A 95 4.75 -28.58 -3.87
N HIS A 96 3.94 -29.63 -3.69
CA HIS A 96 2.51 -29.55 -3.34
C HIS A 96 2.20 -28.95 -1.95
N ALA A 97 3.21 -28.82 -1.09
CA ALA A 97 3.14 -28.26 0.25
C ALA A 97 3.93 -26.95 0.38
N ASN A 98 4.30 -26.29 -0.72
CA ASN A 98 4.96 -25.00 -0.64
C ASN A 98 3.94 -23.88 -0.33
N PRO A 99 4.08 -23.14 0.79
CA PRO A 99 3.09 -22.12 1.18
C PRO A 99 3.03 -20.95 0.19
N VAL A 100 4.15 -20.56 -0.41
CA VAL A 100 4.20 -19.47 -1.42
C VAL A 100 3.51 -19.89 -2.71
N LEU A 101 3.76 -21.10 -3.22
CA LEU A 101 3.08 -21.58 -4.44
C LEU A 101 1.57 -21.73 -4.22
N LEU A 102 1.14 -22.20 -3.04
CA LEU A 102 -0.28 -22.28 -2.69
C LEU A 102 -0.93 -20.90 -2.65
N TYR A 103 -0.28 -19.92 -2.02
CA TYR A 103 -0.72 -18.53 -2.02
C TYR A 103 -0.84 -17.97 -3.44
N LEU A 104 0.23 -18.11 -4.24
CA LEU A 104 0.27 -17.66 -5.63
C LEU A 104 -0.83 -18.32 -6.48
N LYS A 105 -1.22 -19.56 -6.15
CA LYS A 105 -2.33 -20.26 -6.82
C LYS A 105 -3.68 -19.65 -6.47
N ALA A 106 -3.92 -19.36 -5.20
CA ALA A 106 -5.13 -18.69 -4.77
C ALA A 106 -5.30 -17.35 -5.49
N LEU A 107 -4.21 -16.60 -5.66
CA LEU A 107 -4.24 -15.32 -6.37
C LEU A 107 -4.49 -15.41 -7.89
N GLU A 108 -4.46 -16.59 -8.51
CA GLU A 108 -4.92 -16.79 -9.90
C GLU A 108 -6.44 -16.91 -9.99
N GLN A 109 -7.09 -17.35 -8.91
CA GLN A 109 -8.53 -17.65 -8.88
C GLN A 109 -9.36 -16.42 -8.48
N HIS A 110 -8.72 -15.36 -7.97
CA HIS A 110 -9.36 -14.07 -7.69
C HIS A 110 -9.99 -13.46 -8.96
N GLY A 111 -11.32 -13.55 -9.04
CA GLY A 111 -12.13 -12.97 -10.13
C GLY A 111 -13.36 -13.77 -10.54
N SER A 112 -13.49 -15.04 -10.12
CA SER A 112 -14.72 -15.81 -10.31
C SER A 112 -15.62 -15.74 -9.07
N HIS A 113 -16.92 -15.50 -9.27
CA HIS A 113 -17.95 -15.83 -8.28
C HIS A 113 -17.69 -17.24 -7.74
N ASP A 114 -17.68 -17.41 -6.42
CA ASP A 114 -17.49 -18.70 -5.74
C ASP A 114 -16.03 -19.23 -5.74
N ASP A 115 -15.08 -18.38 -5.31
CA ASP A 115 -13.66 -18.72 -5.12
C ASP A 115 -13.39 -19.57 -3.85
N ALA A 116 -14.24 -20.57 -3.62
CA ALA A 116 -14.09 -21.53 -2.53
C ALA A 116 -12.78 -22.34 -2.65
N ASP A 117 -12.24 -22.46 -3.86
CA ASP A 117 -10.97 -23.14 -4.12
C ASP A 117 -9.76 -22.27 -3.75
N GLY A 118 -9.79 -20.96 -4.01
CA GLY A 118 -8.73 -20.03 -3.59
C GLY A 118 -8.59 -19.99 -2.07
N ARG A 119 -9.72 -19.94 -1.34
CA ARG A 119 -9.73 -20.02 0.14
C ARG A 119 -9.04 -21.28 0.65
N LYS A 120 -9.29 -22.45 0.03
CA LYS A 120 -8.64 -23.71 0.45
C LYS A 120 -7.12 -23.66 0.30
N TYR A 121 -6.61 -23.07 -0.79
CA TYR A 121 -5.17 -22.91 -0.99
C TYR A 121 -4.56 -21.98 0.06
N LEU A 122 -5.23 -20.88 0.40
CA LEU A 122 -4.78 -19.94 1.43
C LEU A 122 -4.79 -20.56 2.83
N GLU A 123 -5.88 -21.23 3.21
CA GLU A 123 -5.99 -21.93 4.50
C GLU A 123 -4.92 -23.02 4.63
N LYS A 124 -4.63 -23.75 3.53
CA LYS A 124 -3.53 -24.72 3.49
C LYS A 124 -2.17 -24.05 3.65
N ALA A 125 -1.94 -22.90 3.01
CA ALA A 125 -0.68 -22.16 3.11
C ALA A 125 -0.39 -21.74 4.55
N VAL A 126 -1.36 -21.13 5.24
CA VAL A 126 -1.20 -20.68 6.64
C VAL A 126 -1.16 -21.84 7.64
N ALA A 127 -1.78 -22.99 7.31
CA ALA A 127 -1.67 -24.19 8.12
C ALA A 127 -0.26 -24.80 8.07
N ILE A 128 0.42 -24.67 6.94
CA ILE A 128 1.80 -25.14 6.74
C ILE A 128 2.80 -24.18 7.40
N ASP A 129 2.63 -22.88 7.16
CA ASP A 129 3.49 -21.84 7.73
C ASP A 129 2.67 -20.66 8.23
N GLN A 130 2.47 -20.59 9.54
CA GLN A 130 1.74 -19.50 10.19
C GLN A 130 2.49 -18.17 10.15
N ASN A 131 3.81 -18.19 9.96
CA ASN A 131 4.64 -16.99 9.86
C ASN A 131 4.65 -16.41 8.44
N TYR A 132 4.17 -17.16 7.45
CA TYR A 132 3.97 -16.62 6.12
C TYR A 132 2.73 -15.72 6.11
N VAL A 133 2.97 -14.41 6.14
CA VAL A 133 1.90 -13.44 6.44
C VAL A 133 1.01 -13.12 5.24
N ASP A 134 1.54 -13.15 4.02
CA ASP A 134 0.85 -12.71 2.82
C ASP A 134 -0.54 -13.34 2.56
N PRO A 135 -0.75 -14.66 2.80
CA PRO A 135 -2.07 -15.28 2.64
C PRO A 135 -3.14 -14.69 3.54
N TRP A 136 -2.78 -14.16 4.72
CA TRP A 136 -3.75 -13.58 5.65
C TRP A 136 -4.46 -12.35 5.09
N PHE A 137 -3.80 -11.58 4.21
CA PHE A 137 -4.47 -10.49 3.50
C PHE A 137 -5.62 -11.00 2.64
N ALA A 138 -5.38 -12.00 1.80
CA ALA A 138 -6.43 -12.57 0.96
C ALA A 138 -7.51 -13.29 1.80
N LEU A 139 -7.13 -13.96 2.89
CA LEU A 139 -8.10 -14.62 3.79
C LEU A 139 -9.12 -13.63 4.38
N VAL A 140 -8.72 -12.40 4.70
CA VAL A 140 -9.65 -11.36 5.17
C VAL A 140 -10.80 -11.17 4.18
N THR A 141 -10.52 -11.02 2.88
CA THR A 141 -11.57 -10.80 1.88
C THR A 141 -12.43 -12.03 1.64
N HIS A 142 -11.84 -13.23 1.67
CA HIS A 142 -12.59 -14.49 1.60
C HIS A 142 -13.52 -14.70 2.81
N TYR A 143 -13.08 -14.35 4.01
CA TYR A 143 -13.90 -14.43 5.20
C TYR A 143 -15.01 -13.38 5.22
N MET A 144 -14.75 -12.17 4.70
CA MET A 144 -15.79 -11.17 4.46
C MET A 144 -16.86 -11.66 3.48
N ASP A 145 -16.46 -12.20 2.32
CA ASP A 145 -17.39 -12.71 1.30
C ASP A 145 -18.27 -13.84 1.85
N SER A 146 -17.66 -14.77 2.60
CA SER A 146 -18.40 -15.89 3.21
C SER A 146 -19.19 -15.54 4.48
N GLY A 147 -19.06 -14.33 5.01
CA GLY A 147 -19.70 -13.91 6.29
C GLY A 147 -19.12 -14.60 7.53
N ASP A 148 -17.89 -15.11 7.46
CA ASP A 148 -17.20 -15.79 8.57
C ASP A 148 -16.51 -14.75 9.48
N GLU A 149 -17.31 -14.07 10.29
CA GLU A 149 -16.88 -12.93 11.12
C GLU A 149 -15.79 -13.29 12.14
N GLU A 150 -15.80 -14.51 12.69
CA GLU A 150 -14.79 -14.97 13.65
C GLU A 150 -13.43 -15.17 12.97
N ARG A 151 -13.40 -15.82 11.80
CA ARG A 151 -12.15 -16.00 11.06
C ARG A 151 -11.66 -14.72 10.43
N LEU A 152 -12.55 -13.81 10.05
CA LEU A 152 -12.20 -12.45 9.65
C LEU A 152 -11.44 -11.73 10.78
N ASP A 153 -11.98 -11.75 12.00
CA ASP A 153 -11.31 -11.15 13.17
C ASP A 153 -9.96 -11.79 13.46
N LEU A 154 -9.87 -13.12 13.36
CA LEU A 154 -8.62 -13.86 13.49
C LEU A 154 -7.59 -13.40 12.45
N ALA A 155 -7.97 -13.31 11.17
CA ALA A 155 -7.07 -12.91 10.09
C ALA A 155 -6.53 -11.49 10.30
N LEU A 156 -7.40 -10.54 10.67
CA LEU A 156 -6.97 -9.17 10.98
C LEU A 156 -6.05 -9.11 12.21
N ARG A 157 -6.29 -9.92 13.25
CA ARG A 157 -5.39 -10.02 14.40
C ARG A 157 -4.02 -10.59 14.01
N ARG A 158 -3.97 -11.60 13.15
CA ARG A 158 -2.71 -12.15 12.63
C ARG A 158 -1.91 -11.10 11.86
N LEU A 159 -2.57 -10.30 11.03
CA LEU A 159 -1.92 -9.18 10.34
C LEU A 159 -1.35 -8.17 11.34
N LEU A 160 -2.13 -7.78 12.36
CA LEU A 160 -1.67 -6.87 13.41
C LEU A 160 -0.47 -7.43 14.20
N GLU A 161 -0.56 -8.66 14.68
CA GLU A 161 0.47 -9.30 15.52
C GLU A 161 1.77 -9.57 14.76
N SER A 162 1.69 -9.82 13.45
CA SER A 162 2.86 -10.09 12.62
C SER A 162 3.81 -8.91 12.46
N GLY A 163 3.35 -7.69 12.72
CA GLY A 163 4.10 -6.46 12.44
C GLY A 163 4.31 -6.16 10.95
N ILE A 164 3.61 -6.87 10.05
CA ILE A 164 3.70 -6.65 8.59
C ILE A 164 3.16 -5.27 8.20
N ILE A 165 2.17 -4.78 8.93
CA ILE A 165 1.68 -3.40 8.82
C ILE A 165 2.51 -2.58 9.80
N THR A 166 3.36 -1.75 9.23
CA THR A 166 4.37 -0.98 9.94
C THR A 166 3.76 0.20 10.70
N ASP A 167 4.47 0.68 11.72
CA ASP A 167 3.98 1.73 12.62
C ASP A 167 3.55 3.01 11.89
N GLU A 168 4.29 3.45 10.87
CA GLU A 168 3.92 4.64 10.11
C GLU A 168 2.68 4.45 9.23
N VAL A 169 2.43 3.22 8.78
CA VAL A 169 1.22 2.88 8.02
C VAL A 169 0.03 2.83 8.99
N MET A 170 0.20 2.25 10.19
CA MET A 170 -0.82 2.29 11.25
C MET A 170 -1.13 3.72 11.69
N ASP A 171 -0.11 4.53 11.96
CA ASP A 171 -0.27 5.93 12.38
C ASP A 171 -0.91 6.79 11.28
N TYR A 172 -0.54 6.58 10.01
CA TYR A 172 -1.21 7.23 8.87
C TYR A 172 -2.71 6.97 8.87
N ASN A 173 -3.11 5.70 8.99
CA ASN A 173 -4.52 5.34 8.97
C ASN A 173 -5.25 5.83 10.24
N TYR A 174 -4.60 5.81 11.39
CA TYR A 174 -5.15 6.43 12.61
C TYR A 174 -5.42 7.91 12.38
N ASN A 175 -4.45 8.65 11.85
CA ASN A 175 -4.55 10.07 11.60
C ASN A 175 -5.67 10.37 10.59
N VAL A 176 -5.77 9.60 9.49
CA VAL A 176 -6.89 9.66 8.53
C VAL A 176 -8.24 9.48 9.24
N LEU A 177 -8.41 8.41 10.03
CA LEU A 177 -9.67 8.12 10.72
C LEU A 177 -10.03 9.21 11.73
N THR A 178 -9.06 9.75 12.45
CA THR A 178 -9.31 10.86 13.36
C THR A 178 -9.59 12.17 12.64
N SER A 179 -9.38 12.31 11.33
CA SER A 179 -9.74 13.52 10.59
C SER A 179 -11.19 13.53 10.06
N LEU A 180 -11.93 12.45 10.26
CA LEU A 180 -13.29 12.29 9.73
C LEU A 180 -14.36 12.79 10.70
N ASP A 181 -15.46 13.32 10.15
CA ASP A 181 -16.70 13.54 10.88
C ASP A 181 -17.28 12.21 11.44
N ASP A 182 -18.19 12.30 12.41
CA ASP A 182 -18.83 11.14 13.03
C ASP A 182 -19.66 10.33 12.01
N ASN A 183 -19.65 9.01 12.14
CA ASN A 183 -20.40 8.06 11.30
C ASN A 183 -20.09 8.15 9.79
N ALA A 184 -18.92 8.67 9.45
CA ALA A 184 -18.47 8.88 8.08
C ALA A 184 -18.23 7.57 7.31
N ILE A 185 -18.23 7.68 5.98
CA ILE A 185 -17.79 6.64 5.06
C ILE A 185 -16.45 7.09 4.46
N LEU A 186 -15.41 6.30 4.66
CA LEU A 186 -14.09 6.52 4.08
C LEU A 186 -13.90 5.62 2.86
N ILE A 187 -13.74 6.22 1.69
CA ILE A 187 -13.30 5.53 0.49
C ILE A 187 -11.78 5.41 0.51
N THR A 188 -11.29 4.17 0.46
CA THR A 188 -9.88 3.80 0.39
C THR A 188 -9.58 3.14 -0.95
N ASN A 189 -8.31 2.86 -1.27
CA ASN A 189 -7.94 2.37 -2.60
C ASN A 189 -7.11 1.08 -2.60
N GLY A 190 -6.07 1.02 -1.78
CA GLY A 190 -5.11 -0.07 -1.76
C GLY A 190 -5.01 -0.76 -0.39
N ASP A 191 -4.04 -1.64 -0.26
CA ASP A 191 -3.93 -2.45 0.95
C ASP A 191 -3.45 -1.61 2.15
N ASN A 192 -2.49 -0.70 1.91
CA ASN A 192 -1.86 0.12 2.96
C ASN A 192 -2.75 1.23 3.52
N ASP A 193 -3.90 1.52 2.91
CA ASP A 193 -4.93 2.42 3.46
C ASP A 193 -6.25 1.71 3.79
N THR A 194 -6.35 0.39 3.62
CA THR A 194 -7.58 -0.38 3.86
C THR A 194 -7.43 -1.37 5.03
N TYR A 195 -6.45 -2.27 4.99
CA TYR A 195 -6.26 -3.25 6.05
C TYR A 195 -5.94 -2.62 7.41
N PRO A 196 -5.06 -1.60 7.51
CA PRO A 196 -4.82 -0.93 8.77
C PRO A 196 -6.08 -0.22 9.28
N ALA A 197 -6.89 0.36 8.38
CA ALA A 197 -8.16 0.99 8.74
C ALA A 197 -9.18 -0.04 9.27
N TRP A 198 -9.28 -1.22 8.67
CA TRP A 198 -10.08 -2.32 9.22
C TRP A 198 -9.56 -2.81 10.57
N ILE A 199 -8.26 -2.96 10.75
CA ILE A 199 -7.69 -3.33 12.05
C ILE A 199 -8.02 -2.27 13.11
N LEU A 200 -7.83 -1.00 12.80
CA LEU A 200 -8.11 0.11 13.71
C LEU A 200 -9.59 0.12 14.13
N THR A 201 -10.51 0.08 13.16
CA THR A 201 -11.96 0.16 13.41
C THR A 201 -12.53 -1.12 14.03
N ARG A 202 -12.14 -2.28 13.51
CA ARG A 202 -12.74 -3.57 13.87
C ARG A 202 -12.05 -4.28 15.01
N ILE A 203 -10.72 -4.29 15.06
CA ILE A 203 -9.96 -5.03 16.08
C ILE A 203 -9.61 -4.14 17.28
N LEU A 204 -9.09 -2.94 17.01
CA LEU A 204 -8.66 -2.00 18.04
C LEU A 204 -9.78 -1.07 18.52
N LYS A 205 -10.95 -1.11 17.86
CA LYS A 205 -12.15 -0.32 18.20
C LYS A 205 -11.88 1.20 18.22
N ILE A 206 -11.00 1.67 17.35
CA ILE A 206 -10.73 3.09 17.10
C ILE A 206 -11.63 3.54 15.95
N ARG A 207 -12.51 4.51 16.22
CA ARG A 207 -13.51 4.98 15.25
C ARG A 207 -14.36 3.84 14.64
N PRO A 208 -14.95 2.95 15.46
CA PRO A 208 -15.78 1.85 14.96
C PRO A 208 -17.05 2.33 14.26
N ASP A 209 -17.38 3.63 14.38
CA ASP A 209 -18.47 4.30 13.68
C ASP A 209 -18.17 4.57 12.18
N VAL A 210 -16.91 4.54 11.77
CA VAL A 210 -16.51 4.84 10.38
C VAL A 210 -16.60 3.59 9.52
N ALA A 211 -17.32 3.68 8.42
CA ALA A 211 -17.36 2.62 7.41
C ALA A 211 -16.18 2.75 6.45
N ILE A 212 -15.41 1.68 6.29
CA ILE A 212 -14.26 1.62 5.36
C ILE A 212 -14.69 0.90 4.08
N VAL A 213 -14.68 1.63 2.96
CA VAL A 213 -15.11 1.13 1.65
C VAL A 213 -13.94 1.19 0.68
N ASN A 214 -13.39 0.04 0.32
CA ASN A 214 -12.31 -0.05 -0.64
C ASN A 214 -12.84 0.03 -2.09
N ARG A 215 -12.31 1.00 -2.85
CA ARG A 215 -12.66 1.22 -4.26
C ARG A 215 -12.41 0.00 -5.14
N SER A 216 -11.28 -0.68 -4.97
CA SER A 216 -10.92 -1.84 -5.81
C SER A 216 -11.89 -3.00 -5.59
N LEU A 217 -12.27 -3.27 -4.34
CA LEU A 217 -13.22 -4.33 -3.99
C LEU A 217 -14.65 -4.04 -4.44
N LEU A 218 -15.05 -2.78 -4.63
CA LEU A 218 -16.35 -2.45 -5.24
C LEU A 218 -16.51 -2.99 -6.67
N ASN A 219 -15.43 -3.43 -7.32
CA ASN A 219 -15.53 -4.12 -8.61
C ASN A 219 -15.99 -5.58 -8.52
N THR A 220 -16.00 -6.16 -7.32
CA THR A 220 -16.55 -7.50 -7.05
C THR A 220 -18.06 -7.43 -6.85
N ASP A 221 -18.74 -8.57 -6.87
CA ASP A 221 -20.18 -8.63 -6.68
C ASP A 221 -20.61 -8.80 -5.22
N TRP A 222 -19.74 -9.39 -4.40
CA TRP A 222 -20.02 -9.61 -2.98
C TRP A 222 -19.80 -8.34 -2.16
N TYR A 223 -18.75 -7.57 -2.45
CA TYR A 223 -18.33 -6.47 -1.58
C TYR A 223 -19.34 -5.31 -1.50
N PRO A 224 -19.99 -4.87 -2.60
CA PRO A 224 -21.06 -3.88 -2.52
C PRO A 224 -22.20 -4.33 -1.60
N MET A 225 -22.54 -5.63 -1.60
CA MET A 225 -23.56 -6.17 -0.69
C MET A 225 -23.05 -6.19 0.74
N TYR A 226 -21.83 -6.68 0.96
CA TYR A 226 -21.20 -6.72 2.29
C TYR A 226 -21.21 -5.35 2.97
N VAL A 227 -20.77 -4.27 2.30
CA VAL A 227 -20.74 -2.95 2.93
C VAL A 227 -22.13 -2.40 3.24
N ILE A 228 -23.13 -2.71 2.40
CA ILE A 228 -24.53 -2.32 2.62
C ILE A 228 -25.11 -3.05 3.84
N ASP A 229 -24.86 -4.35 3.94
CA ASP A 229 -25.31 -5.17 5.08
C ASP A 229 -24.60 -4.75 6.39
N HIS A 230 -23.42 -4.14 6.28
CA HIS A 230 -22.66 -3.54 7.38
C HIS A 230 -22.91 -2.03 7.56
N GLY A 231 -24.08 -1.57 7.10
CA GLY A 231 -24.64 -0.28 7.46
C GLY A 231 -24.35 0.85 6.49
N VAL A 232 -23.56 0.67 5.43
CA VAL A 232 -23.46 1.68 4.36
C VAL A 232 -24.83 1.86 3.69
N PRO A 233 -25.30 3.10 3.45
CA PRO A 233 -26.59 3.33 2.80
C PRO A 233 -26.69 2.59 1.47
N ARG A 234 -27.86 1.98 1.21
CA ARG A 234 -28.06 1.13 0.03
C ARG A 234 -27.99 1.95 -1.26
N PHE A 235 -26.90 1.78 -2.00
CA PHE A 235 -26.64 2.48 -3.27
C PHE A 235 -26.86 1.63 -4.54
N VAL A 236 -27.07 0.33 -4.36
CA VAL A 236 -27.34 -0.63 -5.45
C VAL A 236 -28.06 -1.86 -4.89
N ALA A 237 -28.89 -2.52 -5.71
CA ALA A 237 -29.45 -3.82 -5.40
C ALA A 237 -28.66 -4.96 -6.07
N LYS A 238 -28.62 -6.14 -5.45
CA LYS A 238 -27.89 -7.31 -5.99
C LYS A 238 -28.30 -7.64 -7.43
N SER A 239 -29.61 -7.60 -7.73
CA SER A 239 -30.15 -7.88 -9.06
C SER A 239 -29.71 -6.88 -10.13
N GLN A 240 -29.25 -5.69 -9.74
CA GLN A 240 -28.83 -4.63 -10.65
C GLN A 240 -27.34 -4.69 -10.99
N LEU A 241 -26.53 -5.47 -10.25
CA LEU A 241 -25.08 -5.49 -10.44
C LEU A 241 -24.71 -6.05 -11.83
N ASP A 242 -25.32 -7.16 -12.23
CA ASP A 242 -25.04 -7.81 -13.52
C ASP A 242 -25.49 -6.93 -14.70
N GLU A 243 -26.67 -6.32 -14.58
CA GLU A 243 -27.21 -5.40 -15.59
C GLU A 243 -26.33 -4.14 -15.70
N LEU A 244 -25.92 -3.56 -14.57
CA LEU A 244 -25.05 -2.38 -14.52
C LEU A 244 -23.69 -2.69 -15.17
N ARG A 245 -23.08 -3.81 -14.82
CA ARG A 245 -21.80 -4.24 -15.40
C ARG A 245 -21.93 -4.44 -16.91
N SER A 246 -22.98 -5.13 -17.36
CA SER A 246 -23.24 -5.36 -18.77
C SER A 246 -23.44 -4.05 -19.55
N SER A 247 -24.21 -3.12 -18.98
CA SER A 247 -24.43 -1.78 -19.57
C SER A 247 -23.11 -1.02 -19.75
N ILE A 248 -22.29 -0.97 -18.70
CA ILE A 248 -21.01 -0.27 -18.70
C ILE A 248 -20.04 -0.90 -19.72
N LEU A 249 -19.93 -2.22 -19.77
CA LEU A 249 -19.08 -2.92 -20.73
C LEU A 249 -19.51 -2.66 -22.19
N ASN A 250 -20.81 -2.64 -22.45
CA ASN A 250 -21.35 -2.34 -23.77
C ASN A 250 -21.06 -0.89 -24.21
N GLU A 251 -21.15 0.05 -23.28
CA GLU A 251 -20.82 1.45 -23.56
C GLU A 251 -19.33 1.63 -23.88
N ILE A 252 -18.43 1.01 -23.13
CA ILE A 252 -16.98 1.05 -23.40
C ILE A 252 -16.68 0.50 -24.80
N LYS A 253 -17.26 -0.66 -25.15
CA LYS A 253 -17.11 -1.27 -26.48
C LYS A 253 -17.58 -0.33 -27.60
N ARG A 254 -18.67 0.41 -27.36
CA ARG A 254 -19.22 1.37 -28.33
C ARG A 254 -18.33 2.61 -28.50
N VAL A 255 -17.76 3.13 -27.41
CA VAL A 255 -17.01 4.40 -27.40
C VAL A 255 -15.52 4.20 -27.74
N GLY A 256 -15.01 2.96 -27.67
CA GLY A 256 -13.62 2.64 -28.04
C GLY A 256 -12.57 3.26 -27.10
N LYS A 257 -12.96 3.68 -25.89
CA LYS A 257 -12.05 4.26 -24.89
C LYS A 257 -11.29 3.16 -24.13
N SER A 258 -10.02 3.45 -23.86
CA SER A 258 -9.20 2.68 -22.91
C SER A 258 -9.85 2.73 -21.51
N ILE A 259 -9.94 1.57 -20.85
CA ILE A 259 -10.48 1.45 -19.49
C ILE A 259 -9.38 1.84 -18.49
N SER A 260 -9.67 2.78 -17.59
CA SER A 260 -8.74 3.12 -16.51
C SER A 260 -8.55 1.96 -15.55
N ALA A 261 -7.36 1.86 -14.95
CA ALA A 261 -7.10 0.89 -13.88
C ALA A 261 -8.08 1.13 -12.72
N GLY A 262 -8.96 0.15 -12.46
CA GLY A 262 -10.03 0.23 -11.46
C GLY A 262 -11.45 0.26 -12.02
N GLY A 263 -11.60 0.42 -13.35
CA GLY A 263 -12.85 0.20 -14.08
C GLY A 263 -13.96 1.23 -13.82
N PRO A 264 -14.78 1.58 -14.82
CA PRO A 264 -15.93 2.48 -14.64
C PRO A 264 -17.02 1.93 -13.71
N PHE A 265 -17.01 0.63 -13.43
CA PHE A 265 -18.00 -0.02 -12.57
C PHE A 265 -17.87 0.43 -11.10
N GLY A 266 -16.71 0.25 -10.48
CA GLY A 266 -16.46 0.70 -9.11
C GLY A 266 -16.70 2.21 -8.94
N ASP A 267 -16.27 3.03 -9.90
CA ASP A 267 -16.50 4.48 -9.86
C ASP A 267 -17.97 4.85 -9.94
N THR A 268 -18.75 4.14 -10.77
CA THR A 268 -20.21 4.32 -10.85
C THR A 268 -20.88 4.00 -9.51
N LEU A 269 -20.43 2.93 -8.84
CA LEU A 269 -20.93 2.57 -7.52
C LEU A 269 -20.57 3.61 -6.46
N ILE A 270 -19.36 4.19 -6.51
CA ILE A 270 -18.95 5.28 -5.62
C ILE A 270 -19.86 6.51 -5.79
N LEU A 271 -20.19 6.90 -7.03
CA LEU A 271 -21.08 8.03 -7.29
C LEU A 271 -22.49 7.79 -6.70
N ARG A 272 -23.03 6.58 -6.89
CA ARG A 272 -24.32 6.18 -6.29
C ARG A 272 -24.25 6.13 -4.76
N LEU A 273 -23.12 5.69 -4.21
CA LEU A 273 -22.89 5.66 -2.77
C LEU A 273 -22.91 7.07 -2.19
N ILE A 274 -22.24 8.03 -2.82
CA ILE A 274 -22.23 9.42 -2.37
C ILE A 274 -23.66 9.98 -2.35
N GLU A 275 -24.43 9.78 -3.42
CA GLU A 275 -25.84 10.21 -3.49
C GLU A 275 -26.68 9.58 -2.37
N SER A 276 -26.58 8.27 -2.18
CA SER A 276 -27.30 7.58 -1.11
C SER A 276 -26.86 8.02 0.29
N ALA A 277 -25.58 8.32 0.48
CA ALA A 277 -25.03 8.77 1.75
C ALA A 277 -25.50 10.18 2.10
N GLU A 278 -25.53 11.09 1.12
CA GLU A 278 -26.08 12.45 1.27
C GLU A 278 -27.55 12.43 1.69
N LEU A 279 -28.37 11.58 1.06
CA LEU A 279 -29.77 11.39 1.44
C LEU A 279 -29.94 10.89 2.89
N SER A 280 -28.98 10.14 3.40
CA SER A 280 -28.96 9.64 4.78
C SER A 280 -28.23 10.55 5.78
N GLY A 281 -27.69 11.69 5.32
CA GLY A 281 -26.90 12.60 6.14
C GLY A 281 -25.55 12.05 6.61
N ARG A 282 -24.96 11.10 5.87
CA ARG A 282 -23.66 10.49 6.20
C ARG A 282 -22.53 11.11 5.39
N PRO A 283 -21.50 11.70 6.03
CA PRO A 283 -20.37 12.27 5.34
C PRO A 283 -19.57 11.21 4.57
N VAL A 284 -19.15 11.52 3.34
CA VAL A 284 -18.29 10.65 2.53
C VAL A 284 -16.96 11.34 2.28
N TYR A 285 -15.87 10.64 2.58
CA TYR A 285 -14.51 11.13 2.39
C TYR A 285 -13.75 10.20 1.45
N PHE A 286 -12.90 10.78 0.61
CA PHE A 286 -11.86 10.04 -0.08
C PHE A 286 -10.55 10.18 0.69
N ALA A 287 -9.89 9.06 0.97
CA ALA A 287 -8.50 9.09 1.41
C ALA A 287 -7.61 9.68 0.30
N ARG A 288 -6.50 10.33 0.66
CA ARG A 288 -5.57 10.93 -0.32
C ARG A 288 -4.97 9.92 -1.30
N THR A 289 -4.96 8.65 -0.91
CA THR A 289 -4.53 7.47 -1.69
C THR A 289 -5.52 7.06 -2.78
N VAL A 290 -6.74 7.61 -2.80
CA VAL A 290 -7.75 7.28 -3.82
C VAL A 290 -7.30 7.79 -5.19
N PHE A 291 -7.21 6.85 -6.13
CA PHE A 291 -6.97 7.18 -7.53
C PHE A 291 -8.19 7.87 -8.13
N VAL A 292 -8.04 9.15 -8.48
CA VAL A 292 -9.13 9.97 -9.03
C VAL A 292 -9.17 9.79 -10.55
N THR A 293 -10.14 9.03 -11.03
CA THR A 293 -10.42 8.90 -12.47
C THR A 293 -11.17 10.13 -12.99
N ASP A 294 -11.28 10.25 -14.32
CA ASP A 294 -12.10 11.29 -14.96
C ASP A 294 -13.56 11.30 -14.45
N MET A 295 -14.11 10.13 -14.07
CA MET A 295 -15.46 10.03 -13.52
C MET A 295 -15.57 10.64 -12.12
N LEU A 296 -14.55 10.46 -11.29
CA LEU A 296 -14.52 10.95 -9.91
C LEU A 296 -14.00 12.39 -9.81
N LYS A 297 -13.32 12.89 -10.85
CA LYS A 297 -12.68 14.21 -10.88
C LYS A 297 -13.64 15.34 -10.48
N SER A 298 -14.83 15.39 -11.09
CA SER A 298 -15.81 16.45 -10.82
C SER A 298 -16.33 16.46 -9.37
N VAL A 299 -16.34 15.30 -8.71
CA VAL A 299 -16.74 15.17 -7.31
C VAL A 299 -15.62 15.68 -6.41
N VAL A 300 -14.38 15.29 -6.68
CA VAL A 300 -13.22 15.75 -5.92
C VAL A 300 -12.99 17.26 -6.07
N GLU A 301 -13.17 17.82 -7.27
CA GLU A 301 -13.03 19.26 -7.54
C GLU A 301 -14.10 20.10 -6.83
N ARG A 302 -15.32 19.57 -6.67
CA ARG A 302 -16.39 20.22 -5.89
C ARG A 302 -16.29 19.94 -4.39
N GLY A 303 -15.52 18.93 -4.01
CA GLY A 303 -15.28 18.54 -2.63
C GLY A 303 -14.40 19.53 -1.87
N ARG A 304 -14.15 19.21 -0.61
CA ARG A 304 -13.33 20.02 0.30
C ARG A 304 -12.10 19.21 0.70
N SER A 305 -10.94 19.61 0.19
CA SER A 305 -9.65 19.04 0.58
C SER A 305 -9.32 19.50 2.00
N LEU A 306 -9.13 18.54 2.91
CA LEU A 306 -8.90 18.74 4.35
C LEU A 306 -7.61 18.04 4.80
N GLY A 307 -6.59 18.02 3.92
CA GLY A 307 -5.29 17.41 4.18
C GLY A 307 -5.21 15.96 3.69
N LEU A 308 -5.23 14.99 4.62
CA LEU A 308 -5.13 13.55 4.30
C LEU A 308 -6.40 12.97 3.67
N VAL A 309 -7.48 13.74 3.68
CA VAL A 309 -8.80 13.35 3.19
C VAL A 309 -9.43 14.49 2.40
N THR A 310 -10.31 14.13 1.49
CA THR A 310 -11.19 15.06 0.78
C THR A 310 -12.64 14.71 1.11
N LEU A 311 -13.37 15.63 1.73
CA LEU A 311 -14.81 15.49 1.93
C LEU A 311 -15.51 15.69 0.59
N VAL A 312 -16.21 14.68 0.11
CA VAL A 312 -16.85 14.67 -1.22
C VAL A 312 -18.37 14.78 -1.16
N SER A 313 -18.98 14.53 -0.02
CA SER A 313 -20.40 14.81 0.23
C SER A 313 -20.61 16.26 0.68
N GLN A 314 -21.84 16.75 0.54
CA GLN A 314 -22.23 18.06 1.07
C GLN A 314 -22.00 18.17 2.59
N SER A 315 -21.62 19.37 3.03
CA SER A 315 -21.50 19.71 4.46
C SER A 315 -21.98 21.12 4.73
N ASN A 316 -22.79 21.23 5.79
CA ASN A 316 -23.29 22.49 6.32
C ASN A 316 -22.26 23.21 7.21
N THR A 317 -21.19 22.52 7.63
CA THR A 317 -20.13 23.13 8.41
C THR A 317 -19.37 24.12 7.53
N PRO A 318 -19.20 25.39 7.92
CA PRO A 318 -18.39 26.35 7.18
C PRO A 318 -16.97 25.82 6.91
N PHE A 319 -16.46 26.04 5.69
CA PHE A 319 -15.18 25.46 5.26
C PHE A 319 -14.00 25.95 6.09
N ASP A 320 -14.01 27.21 6.54
CA ASP A 320 -13.00 27.77 7.43
C ASP A 320 -12.97 27.07 8.79
N ILE A 321 -14.13 26.71 9.35
CA ILE A 321 -14.24 25.91 10.57
C ILE A 321 -13.67 24.50 10.34
N GLN A 322 -14.06 23.83 9.26
CA GLN A 322 -13.53 22.49 8.94
C GLN A 322 -12.01 22.50 8.74
N MET A 323 -11.48 23.49 8.02
CA MET A 323 -10.05 23.66 7.79
C MET A 323 -9.30 23.83 9.11
N ARG A 324 -9.79 24.71 10.00
CA ARG A 324 -9.16 24.93 11.31
C ARG A 324 -9.19 23.68 12.18
N GLN A 325 -10.30 22.93 12.17
CA GLN A 325 -10.42 21.68 12.93
C GLN A 325 -9.47 20.60 12.39
N ALA A 326 -9.44 20.40 11.08
CA ALA A 326 -8.60 19.38 10.45
C ALA A 326 -7.10 19.65 10.68
N TYR A 327 -6.64 20.88 10.41
CA TYR A 327 -5.23 21.23 10.55
C TYR A 327 -4.80 21.52 11.99
N GLY A 328 -5.72 21.96 12.85
CA GLY A 328 -5.47 22.00 14.30
C GLY A 328 -5.20 20.61 14.85
N ARG A 329 -6.08 19.64 14.54
CA ARG A 329 -5.89 18.23 14.93
C ARG A 329 -4.63 17.63 14.34
N TRP A 330 -4.29 17.98 13.10
CA TRP A 330 -3.03 17.57 12.46
C TRP A 330 -1.83 17.96 13.32
N ILE A 331 -1.72 19.23 13.68
CA ILE A 331 -0.56 19.75 14.43
C ILE A 331 -0.55 19.19 15.87
N ASP A 332 -1.72 19.14 16.51
CA ASP A 332 -1.82 18.95 17.96
C ASP A 332 -1.99 17.48 18.37
N SER A 333 -2.46 16.61 17.48
CA SER A 333 -2.95 15.28 17.88
C SER A 333 -2.59 14.14 16.95
N PHE A 334 -1.99 14.40 15.78
CA PHE A 334 -1.54 13.32 14.92
C PHE A 334 -0.46 12.48 15.59
N ARG A 335 -0.60 11.16 15.47
CA ARG A 335 0.46 10.23 15.86
C ARG A 335 1.63 10.37 14.90
N THR A 336 2.81 10.57 15.45
CA THR A 336 4.07 10.74 14.71
C THR A 336 5.11 9.70 15.12
N GLY A 337 4.72 8.70 15.92
CA GLY A 337 5.62 7.66 16.41
C GLY A 337 6.20 6.85 15.26
N GLY A 338 5.36 6.40 14.34
CA GLY A 338 5.78 5.69 13.13
C GLY A 338 6.67 6.52 12.23
N LEU A 339 6.42 7.83 12.12
CA LEU A 339 7.26 8.77 11.34
C LEU A 339 8.68 8.91 11.91
N LYS A 340 8.85 8.64 13.21
CA LYS A 340 10.13 8.64 13.91
C LYS A 340 10.75 7.25 14.02
N SER A 341 10.11 6.21 13.48
CA SER A 341 10.60 4.84 13.62
C SER A 341 11.96 4.68 12.94
N TRP A 342 12.87 3.95 13.58
CA TRP A 342 14.18 3.64 13.00
C TRP A 342 14.03 2.90 11.66
N ARG A 343 13.02 2.02 11.57
CA ARG A 343 12.67 1.27 10.35
C ARG A 343 12.42 2.21 9.18
N LEU A 344 11.52 3.19 9.35
CA LEU A 344 11.16 4.12 8.28
C LEU A 344 12.31 5.06 7.92
N LEU A 345 13.03 5.58 8.92
CA LEU A 345 14.16 6.49 8.71
C LEU A 345 15.27 5.85 7.85
N ASN A 346 15.43 4.52 7.94
CA ASN A 346 16.42 3.75 7.18
C ASN A 346 15.82 2.97 6.00
N ALA A 347 14.53 3.13 5.71
CA ALA A 347 13.87 2.43 4.62
C ALA A 347 14.39 2.90 3.24
N SER A 348 14.37 2.04 2.23
CA SER A 348 14.68 2.41 0.84
C SER A 348 13.57 3.29 0.24
N GLN A 349 13.84 3.96 -0.88
CA GLN A 349 12.83 4.73 -1.62
C GLN A 349 11.69 3.86 -2.17
N THR A 350 11.93 2.55 -2.34
CA THR A 350 10.96 1.56 -2.79
C THR A 350 10.06 1.04 -1.66
N ASP A 351 10.29 1.45 -0.40
CA ASP A 351 9.48 1.06 0.74
C ASP A 351 8.07 1.68 0.65
N ALA A 352 7.06 0.82 0.70
CA ALA A 352 5.68 1.25 0.54
C ALA A 352 5.20 2.13 1.72
N GLY A 353 5.82 2.01 2.90
CA GLY A 353 5.60 2.90 4.04
C GLY A 353 6.09 4.32 3.76
N ARG A 354 7.23 4.49 3.10
CA ARG A 354 7.66 5.83 2.63
C ARG A 354 6.68 6.44 1.63
N MET A 355 6.15 5.63 0.71
CA MET A 355 5.19 6.12 -0.27
C MET A 355 3.92 6.65 0.39
N ILE A 356 3.36 5.93 1.39
CA ILE A 356 2.15 6.42 2.07
C ILE A 356 2.43 7.70 2.86
N VAL A 357 3.61 7.82 3.47
CA VAL A 357 4.01 9.02 4.25
C VAL A 357 4.14 10.26 3.38
N SER A 358 4.46 10.12 2.08
CA SER A 358 4.49 11.25 1.15
C SER A 358 3.14 12.00 1.05
N ASN A 359 2.02 11.33 1.37
CA ASN A 359 0.70 11.94 1.40
C ASN A 359 0.55 13.00 2.49
N TYR A 360 1.35 12.98 3.57
CA TYR A 360 1.36 14.09 4.54
C TYR A 360 1.86 15.38 3.88
N ALA A 361 2.97 15.31 3.12
CA ALA A 361 3.51 16.47 2.42
C ALA A 361 2.51 17.00 1.38
N ASP A 362 1.98 16.12 0.54
CA ASP A 362 0.98 16.49 -0.47
C ASP A 362 -0.32 17.03 0.17
N GLY A 363 -0.73 16.47 1.30
CA GLY A 363 -1.81 16.96 2.17
C GLY A 363 -1.64 18.42 2.58
N ILE A 364 -0.43 18.81 2.96
CA ILE A 364 -0.13 20.17 3.41
C ILE A 364 0.00 21.12 2.21
N VAL A 365 0.90 20.81 1.27
CA VAL A 365 1.30 21.78 0.23
C VAL A 365 0.16 22.15 -0.71
N ARG A 366 -0.79 21.23 -0.98
CA ARG A 366 -1.98 21.53 -1.81
C ARG A 366 -2.97 22.51 -1.17
N ASN A 367 -2.88 22.73 0.13
CA ASN A 367 -3.84 23.53 0.87
C ASN A 367 -3.24 24.84 1.40
N LEU A 368 -2.00 25.20 1.04
CA LEU A 368 -1.34 26.41 1.57
C LEU A 368 -2.09 27.70 1.25
N GLU A 369 -2.64 27.84 0.03
CA GLU A 369 -3.47 28.99 -0.34
C GLU A 369 -4.78 29.04 0.47
N ALA A 370 -5.44 27.89 0.66
CA ALA A 370 -6.64 27.81 1.49
C ALA A 370 -6.32 28.14 2.96
N LEU A 371 -5.20 27.63 3.47
CA LEU A 371 -4.70 27.92 4.82
C LEU A 371 -4.36 29.40 4.98
N LYS A 372 -3.78 30.05 3.97
CA LYS A 372 -3.51 31.50 3.99
C LYS A 372 -4.79 32.31 4.18
N LYS A 373 -5.88 31.89 3.52
CA LYS A 373 -7.18 32.56 3.61
C LYS A 373 -7.91 32.27 4.93
N TYR A 374 -7.97 31.00 5.35
CA TYR A 374 -8.90 30.57 6.41
C TYR A 374 -8.22 30.30 7.75
N ALA A 375 -6.93 29.96 7.77
CA ALA A 375 -6.17 29.62 8.97
C ALA A 375 -4.69 30.10 8.89
N PRO A 376 -4.43 31.39 8.61
CA PRO A 376 -3.07 31.87 8.35
C PRO A 376 -2.12 31.66 9.52
N ASP A 377 -2.65 31.65 10.75
CA ASP A 377 -1.95 31.39 12.00
C ASP A 377 -1.42 29.95 12.12
N LEU A 378 -2.02 28.98 11.43
CA LEU A 378 -1.58 27.59 11.46
C LEU A 378 -0.42 27.30 10.51
N ARG A 379 -0.17 28.14 9.49
CA ARG A 379 0.82 27.86 8.43
C ARG A 379 2.23 27.68 8.97
N LEU A 380 2.68 28.53 9.89
CA LEU A 380 4.00 28.41 10.50
C LEU A 380 4.14 27.13 11.32
N ARG A 381 3.10 26.78 12.09
CA ARG A 381 3.09 25.56 12.92
C ARG A 381 3.08 24.31 12.06
N LEU A 382 2.32 24.30 10.96
CA LEU A 382 2.34 23.22 9.97
C LEU A 382 3.68 23.10 9.27
N PHE A 383 4.31 24.22 8.92
CA PHE A 383 5.64 24.20 8.32
C PHE A 383 6.65 23.54 9.24
N ARG A 384 6.68 23.92 10.53
CA ARG A 384 7.55 23.29 11.53
C ARG A 384 7.25 21.80 11.71
N TRP A 385 5.97 21.42 11.73
CA TRP A 385 5.56 20.01 11.78
C TRP A 385 6.07 19.24 10.54
N TYR A 386 5.95 19.84 9.35
CA TYR A 386 6.42 19.25 8.10
C TYR A 386 7.94 19.04 8.08
N THR A 387 8.72 20.05 8.46
CA THR A 387 10.19 19.96 8.48
C THR A 387 10.68 18.99 9.55
N GLU A 388 9.98 18.91 10.69
CA GLU A 388 10.33 17.97 11.77
C GLU A 388 10.03 16.51 11.40
N TYR A 389 8.89 16.24 10.76
CA TYR A 389 8.39 14.86 10.63
C TYR A 389 8.37 14.28 9.23
N VAL A 390 8.36 15.10 8.17
CA VAL A 390 8.06 14.62 6.81
C VAL A 390 9.15 14.96 5.81
N GLU A 391 9.72 16.16 5.85
CA GLU A 391 10.69 16.64 4.84
C GLU A 391 11.82 15.62 4.60
N GLY A 392 12.44 15.12 5.68
CA GLY A 392 13.55 14.16 5.61
C GLY A 392 13.15 12.76 5.10
N LEU A 393 11.85 12.44 5.08
CA LEU A 393 11.34 11.14 4.65
C LEU A 393 11.01 11.09 3.15
N LEU A 394 10.83 12.25 2.52
CA LEU A 394 10.50 12.37 1.10
C LEU A 394 11.69 11.98 0.22
N SER A 395 11.38 11.43 -0.96
CA SER A 395 12.31 11.34 -2.08
C SER A 395 12.80 12.72 -2.51
N ASP A 396 13.97 12.81 -3.12
CA ASP A 396 14.56 14.08 -3.55
C ASP A 396 13.64 14.89 -4.48
N GLU A 397 12.95 14.19 -5.39
CA GLU A 397 11.94 14.78 -6.28
C GLU A 397 10.76 15.36 -5.50
N ASN A 398 10.16 14.57 -4.59
CA ASN A 398 9.01 15.03 -3.81
C ASN A 398 9.39 16.14 -2.83
N ARG A 399 10.60 16.07 -2.25
CA ARG A 399 11.14 17.11 -1.37
C ARG A 399 11.32 18.41 -2.13
N SER A 400 11.97 18.37 -3.29
CA SER A 400 12.16 19.54 -4.16
C SER A 400 10.83 20.15 -4.58
N ARG A 401 9.86 19.32 -4.99
CA ARG A 401 8.51 19.77 -5.35
C ARG A 401 7.80 20.44 -4.18
N ALA A 402 7.79 19.82 -3.00
CA ALA A 402 7.16 20.39 -1.82
C ALA A 402 7.84 21.70 -1.38
N ALA A 403 9.17 21.75 -1.43
CA ALA A 403 9.94 22.93 -1.09
C ALA A 403 9.64 24.13 -2.01
N MET A 404 9.50 23.88 -3.31
CA MET A 404 9.08 24.91 -4.27
C MET A 404 7.68 25.45 -3.96
N VAL A 405 6.73 24.59 -3.59
CA VAL A 405 5.38 25.03 -3.22
C VAL A 405 5.38 25.83 -1.92
N TRP A 406 6.15 25.42 -0.90
CA TRP A 406 6.34 26.23 0.32
C TRP A 406 6.93 27.61 0.01
N CYS A 407 7.94 27.68 -0.86
CA CYS A 407 8.56 28.94 -1.29
C CYS A 407 7.55 29.84 -2.02
N CYS A 408 6.74 29.29 -2.92
CA CYS A 408 5.79 30.08 -3.70
C CYS A 408 4.55 30.51 -2.91
N ASP A 409 4.03 29.66 -2.03
CA ASP A 409 2.66 29.81 -1.49
C ASP A 409 2.65 30.27 -0.03
N ALA A 410 3.81 30.26 0.63
CA ALA A 410 3.91 30.57 2.05
C ALA A 410 5.15 31.42 2.42
N SER A 411 5.89 31.96 1.45
CA SER A 411 7.03 32.88 1.72
C SER A 411 6.62 34.20 2.36
N ASP A 412 5.32 34.54 2.39
CA ASP A 412 4.79 35.65 3.18
C ASP A 412 4.93 35.41 4.70
N VAL A 413 5.16 34.16 5.13
CA VAL A 413 5.55 33.84 6.50
C VAL A 413 7.08 33.95 6.62
N LYS A 414 7.57 34.91 7.42
CA LYS A 414 8.99 35.26 7.52
C LYS A 414 9.96 34.08 7.66
N GLU A 415 9.66 33.11 8.53
CA GLU A 415 10.51 31.93 8.75
C GLU A 415 10.59 31.02 7.52
N ILE A 416 9.47 30.86 6.81
CA ILE A 416 9.40 30.07 5.57
C ILE A 416 10.13 30.79 4.44
N GLY A 417 9.98 32.12 4.36
CA GLY A 417 10.73 32.95 3.42
C GLY A 417 12.24 32.82 3.63
N SER A 418 12.73 32.99 4.88
CA SER A 418 14.14 32.82 5.21
C SER A 418 14.66 31.40 4.95
N TRP A 419 13.85 30.37 5.25
CA TRP A 419 14.20 28.98 4.92
C TRP A 419 14.33 28.77 3.40
N SER A 420 13.43 29.36 2.62
CA SER A 420 13.45 29.26 1.15
C SER A 420 14.72 29.92 0.57
N GLU A 421 15.08 31.10 1.08
CA GLU A 421 16.31 31.81 0.69
C GLU A 421 17.57 31.00 1.03
N GLN A 422 17.62 30.38 2.22
CA GLN A 422 18.74 29.52 2.64
C GLN A 422 18.91 28.29 1.75
N GLN A 423 17.81 27.76 1.20
CA GLN A 423 17.84 26.67 0.24
C GLN A 423 18.12 27.14 -1.20
N GLY A 424 18.28 28.44 -1.44
CA GLY A 424 18.49 29.01 -2.78
C GLY A 424 17.26 28.89 -3.68
N LEU A 425 16.07 28.69 -3.11
CA LEU A 425 14.82 28.57 -3.85
C LEU A 425 14.37 29.94 -4.33
N LYS A 426 13.89 30.00 -5.58
CA LYS A 426 13.23 31.17 -6.14
C LYS A 426 11.90 30.71 -6.70
N CYS A 427 10.82 31.40 -6.30
CA CYS A 427 9.53 31.16 -6.94
C CYS A 427 9.59 31.70 -8.37
N GLU A 428 9.79 30.82 -9.33
CA GLU A 428 9.56 31.13 -10.74
C GLU A 428 8.04 31.15 -10.96
N GLU A 429 7.52 32.17 -11.66
CA GLU A 429 6.08 32.31 -11.93
C GLU A 429 5.50 30.97 -12.40
N ARG A 430 4.53 30.43 -11.64
CA ARG A 430 3.94 29.12 -11.92
C ARG A 430 3.57 29.00 -13.40
N VAL A 431 4.30 28.18 -14.15
CA VAL A 431 3.79 27.67 -15.42
C VAL A 431 2.59 26.83 -15.05
N LYS A 432 1.39 27.35 -15.32
CA LYS A 432 0.13 26.63 -15.17
C LYS A 432 0.23 25.32 -15.95
N GLN A 433 0.32 24.19 -15.23
CA GLN A 433 0.07 22.85 -15.76
C GLN A 433 -1.19 22.30 -15.14
#